data_AF-A0A252A2L9-F1
#
_entry.id   AF-A0A252A2L9-F1
#
_cell.length_a   1.000
_cell.length_b   1.000
_cell.length_c   1.000
_cell.angle_alpha   90.00
_cell.angle_beta   90.00
_cell.angle_gamma   90.00
#
_symmetry.space_group_name_H-M   'P 1'
#
loop_
_entity.id
_entity.type
_entity.pdbx_description
1 polymer ?
#
loop_
_entity_poly.entity_id
_entity_poly.type
_entity_poly.pdbx_seq_one_letter_code
_entity_poly.pdbx_strand_id
1 'polypeptide(L)'
;MKDIMPLTDFEYETVMNLRSPNVILHDARKLSGLVVAVAESGVGDGQEITEPEALLWLAHRLQDKLDLLATLSDTDDVPGWMQKEQSA
;
A
#
# COMPACT_ATOMS: atom_id res chain seq x y z
N MET A 1 22.34 14.70 19.43
CA MET A 1 21.09 14.40 18.68
C MET A 1 21.51 14.15 17.25
N LYS A 2 21.11 13.00 16.67
CA LYS A 2 21.47 12.67 15.28
C LYS A 2 20.86 13.72 14.36
N ASP A 3 21.66 14.24 13.44
CA ASP A 3 21.18 14.94 12.25
C ASP A 3 20.13 14.06 11.57
N ILE A 4 18.87 14.45 11.69
CA ILE A 4 17.81 13.95 10.84
C ILE A 4 18.00 14.78 9.57
N MET A 5 18.61 14.20 8.53
CA MET A 5 18.57 14.84 7.22
C MET A 5 17.09 15.12 6.91
N PRO A 6 16.72 16.33 6.48
CA PRO A 6 15.37 16.59 6.03
C PRO A 6 15.05 15.61 4.90
N LEU A 7 13.83 15.05 4.92
CA LEU A 7 13.35 14.21 3.83
C LEU A 7 13.54 14.97 2.52
N THR A 8 13.98 14.27 1.49
CA THR A 8 13.90 14.80 0.13
C THR A 8 12.45 15.04 -0.25
N ASP A 9 12.20 15.92 -1.23
CA ASP A 9 10.84 16.21 -1.69
C ASP A 9 10.08 14.93 -2.09
N PHE A 10 10.78 13.97 -2.70
CA PHE A 10 10.23 12.68 -3.08
C PHE A 10 9.83 11.81 -1.86
N GLU A 11 10.70 11.73 -0.85
CA GLU A 11 10.42 10.96 0.37
C GLU A 11 9.28 11.61 1.15
N TYR A 12 9.25 12.94 1.21
CA TYR A 12 8.17 13.69 1.83
C TYR A 12 6.83 13.40 1.15
N GLU A 13 6.76 13.52 -0.18
CA GLU A 13 5.56 13.21 -0.96
C GLU A 13 5.11 11.75 -0.73
N THR A 14 6.06 10.82 -0.70
CA THR A 14 5.80 9.41 -0.42
C THR A 14 5.16 9.21 0.96
N VAL A 15 5.70 9.85 2.00
CA VAL A 15 5.12 9.80 3.35
C VAL A 15 3.73 10.43 3.38
N MET A 16 3.52 11.58 2.70
CA MET A 16 2.19 12.20 2.63
C MET A 16 1.16 11.32 1.94
N ASN A 17 1.55 10.60 0.88
CA ASN A 17 0.69 9.63 0.20
C ASN A 17 0.30 8.47 1.13
N LEU A 18 1.23 8.00 1.98
CA LEU A 18 0.97 6.97 2.99
C LEU A 18 0.11 7.47 4.17
N ARG A 19 -0.11 8.77 4.32
CA ARG A 19 -1.04 9.36 5.30
C ARG A 19 -2.43 9.61 4.75
N SER A 20 -2.65 9.39 3.45
CA SER A 20 -3.91 9.71 2.77
C SER A 20 -4.74 8.46 2.53
N PRO A 21 -5.88 8.28 3.26
CA PRO A 21 -6.75 7.12 3.07
C PRO A 21 -7.23 6.97 1.61
N ASN A 22 -7.48 8.09 0.93
CA ASN A 22 -7.92 8.09 -0.47
C ASN A 22 -6.85 7.55 -1.41
N VAL A 23 -5.58 7.92 -1.19
CA VAL A 23 -4.45 7.44 -2.02
C VAL A 23 -4.22 5.95 -1.75
N ILE A 24 -4.23 5.54 -0.48
CA ILE A 24 -4.06 4.13 -0.10
C ILE A 24 -5.19 3.26 -0.67
N LEU A 25 -6.44 3.70 -0.56
CA LEU A 25 -7.59 2.96 -1.11
C LEU A 25 -7.53 2.87 -2.63
N HIS A 26 -7.07 3.93 -3.31
CA HIS A 26 -6.88 3.91 -4.76
C HIS A 26 -5.81 2.90 -5.19
N ASP A 27 -4.69 2.85 -4.47
CA ASP A 27 -3.63 1.86 -4.70
C ASP A 27 -4.13 0.43 -4.46
N ALA A 28 -4.89 0.20 -3.38
CA ALA A 28 -5.47 -1.11 -3.07
C ALA A 28 -6.39 -1.60 -4.20
N ARG A 29 -7.23 -0.71 -4.77
CA ARG A 29 -8.10 -1.04 -5.92
C ARG A 29 -7.31 -1.41 -7.17
N LYS A 30 -6.19 -0.73 -7.43
CA LYS A 30 -5.30 -1.08 -8.56
C LYS A 30 -4.66 -2.45 -8.35
N LEU A 31 -4.14 -2.71 -7.15
CA LEU A 31 -3.53 -3.99 -6.80
C LEU A 31 -4.53 -5.15 -6.89
N SER A 32 -5.76 -4.97 -6.40
CA SER A 32 -6.80 -5.99 -6.54
C SER A 32 -7.13 -6.27 -8.01
N GLY A 33 -7.16 -5.24 -8.86
CA GLY A 33 -7.34 -5.41 -10.30
C GLY A 33 -6.20 -6.22 -10.94
N LEU A 34 -4.95 -5.97 -10.53
CA LEU A 34 -3.79 -6.73 -10.99
C LEU A 34 -3.80 -8.19 -10.53
N VAL A 35 -4.19 -8.45 -9.27
CA VAL A 35 -4.37 -9.82 -8.75
C VAL A 35 -5.35 -10.60 -9.61
N VAL A 36 -6.50 -10.00 -9.92
CA VAL A 36 -7.51 -10.61 -10.80
C VAL A 36 -6.96 -10.84 -12.20
N ALA A 37 -6.32 -9.85 -12.81
CA ALA A 37 -5.77 -9.98 -14.16
C ALA A 37 -4.71 -11.08 -14.27
N VAL A 38 -3.82 -11.19 -13.29
CA VAL A 38 -2.79 -12.25 -13.23
C VAL A 38 -3.44 -13.61 -13.01
N ALA A 39 -4.39 -13.71 -12.06
CA ALA A 39 -5.10 -14.96 -11.81
C ALA A 39 -5.91 -15.42 -13.04
N GLU A 40 -6.64 -14.53 -13.70
CA GLU A 40 -7.44 -14.84 -14.90
C GLU A 40 -6.56 -15.24 -16.09
N SER A 41 -5.39 -14.63 -16.24
CA SER A 41 -4.46 -14.97 -17.34
C SER A 41 -3.98 -16.42 -17.30
N GLY A 42 -4.05 -17.09 -16.14
CA GLY A 42 -3.72 -18.51 -15.98
C GLY A 42 -4.92 -19.46 -16.00
N VAL A 43 -6.18 -19.00 -16.09
CA VAL A 43 -7.37 -19.86 -15.88
C VAL A 43 -8.05 -20.28 -17.18
N GLY A 44 -7.82 -19.58 -18.30
CA GLY A 44 -8.30 -19.98 -19.62
C GLY A 44 -7.38 -21.01 -20.27
N ASP A 45 -7.93 -22.13 -20.74
CA ASP A 45 -7.24 -23.21 -21.49
C ASP A 45 -6.48 -24.28 -20.69
N GLY A 46 -6.66 -24.37 -19.37
CA GLY A 46 -6.05 -25.43 -18.57
C GLY A 46 -4.54 -25.26 -18.37
N GLN A 47 -4.03 -24.04 -18.55
CA GLN A 47 -2.70 -23.65 -18.11
C GLN A 47 -2.69 -23.51 -16.58
N GLU A 48 -1.55 -23.80 -15.94
CA GLU A 48 -1.35 -23.45 -14.53
C GLU A 48 -1.11 -21.94 -14.42
N ILE A 49 -1.35 -21.36 -13.24
CA ILE A 49 -0.90 -19.99 -12.93
C ILE A 49 0.60 -19.93 -13.26
N THR A 50 0.95 -19.18 -14.31
CA THR A 50 2.32 -19.20 -14.84
C THR A 50 3.31 -18.53 -13.90
N GLU A 51 2.84 -17.71 -12.97
CA GLU A 51 3.68 -16.87 -12.09
C GLU A 51 3.10 -16.80 -10.65
N PRO A 52 3.15 -17.91 -9.88
CA PRO A 52 2.58 -17.96 -8.52
C PRO A 52 3.31 -17.02 -7.55
N GLU A 53 4.62 -16.80 -7.72
CA GLU A 53 5.40 -15.85 -6.93
C GLU A 53 4.95 -14.41 -7.16
N ALA A 54 4.62 -14.04 -8.41
CA ALA A 54 4.12 -12.71 -8.74
C ALA A 54 2.75 -12.47 -8.10
N LEU A 55 1.87 -13.48 -8.12
CA LEU A 55 0.57 -13.42 -7.47
C LEU A 55 0.70 -13.30 -5.95
N LEU A 56 1.60 -14.05 -5.33
CA LEU A 56 1.89 -13.97 -3.90
C LEU A 56 2.43 -12.58 -3.52
N TRP A 57 3.35 -12.03 -4.32
CA TRP A 57 3.88 -10.69 -4.10
C TRP A 57 2.79 -9.62 -4.20
N LEU A 58 1.91 -9.70 -5.21
CA LEU A 58 0.78 -8.78 -5.37
C LEU A 58 -0.22 -8.89 -4.20
N ALA A 59 -0.49 -10.11 -3.72
CA ALA A 59 -1.36 -10.35 -2.58
C ALA A 59 -0.81 -9.72 -1.30
N HIS A 60 0.48 -9.92 -1.00
CA HIS A 60 1.14 -9.25 0.12
C HIS A 60 1.10 -7.74 -0.02
N ARG A 61 1.33 -7.21 -1.23
CA ARG A 61 1.31 -5.76 -1.44
C ARG A 61 -0.08 -5.16 -1.27
N LEU A 62 -1.12 -5.89 -1.67
CA LEU A 62 -2.50 -5.52 -1.41
C LEU A 62 -2.80 -5.53 0.09
N GLN A 63 -2.37 -6.58 0.79
CA GLN A 63 -2.52 -6.69 2.24
C GLN A 63 -1.86 -5.50 2.96
N ASP A 64 -0.62 -5.14 2.61
CA ASP A 64 0.06 -3.96 3.18
C ASP A 64 -0.83 -2.71 3.08
N LYS A 65 -1.47 -2.47 1.93
CA LYS A 65 -2.33 -1.29 1.73
C LYS A 65 -3.58 -1.34 2.57
N LEU A 66 -4.18 -2.52 2.74
CA LEU A 66 -5.36 -2.69 3.58
C LEU A 66 -5.02 -2.52 5.07
N ASP A 67 -3.86 -3.03 5.50
CA ASP A 67 -3.36 -2.86 6.86
C ASP A 67 -3.09 -1.38 7.16
N LEU A 68 -2.42 -0.66 6.24
CA LEU A 68 -2.22 0.79 6.35
C LEU A 68 -3.55 1.55 6.45
N LEU A 69 -4.56 1.16 5.67
CA LEU A 69 -5.89 1.78 5.70
C LEU A 69 -6.62 1.50 7.02
N ALA A 70 -6.51 0.27 7.53
CA ALA A 70 -7.08 -0.12 8.81
C ALA A 70 -6.43 0.69 9.96
N THR A 71 -5.10 0.81 9.96
CA THR A 71 -4.37 1.63 10.94
C THR A 71 -4.83 3.08 10.91
N LEU A 72 -5.02 3.69 9.73
CA LEU A 72 -5.51 5.07 9.64
C LEU A 72 -6.97 5.25 10.07
N SER A 73 -7.74 4.17 10.13
CA SER A 73 -9.14 4.18 10.57
C SER A 73 -9.27 4.01 12.09
N ASP A 74 -8.26 3.43 12.74
CA ASP A 74 -8.20 3.27 14.19
C ASP A 74 -7.47 4.47 14.81
N THR A 75 -8.23 5.44 15.33
CA THR A 75 -7.68 6.72 15.80
C THR A 75 -6.80 6.60 17.03
N ASP A 76 -6.86 5.49 17.75
CA ASP A 76 -6.25 5.35 19.08
C ASP A 76 -4.86 4.68 19.05
N ASP A 77 -4.45 4.07 17.94
CA ASP A 77 -3.15 3.36 17.80
C ASP A 77 -2.45 3.63 16.44
N VAL A 78 -2.50 4.90 15.99
CA VAL A 78 -1.79 5.32 14.76
C VAL A 78 -0.32 5.65 15.07
N PRO A 79 0.67 5.02 14.40
CA PRO A 79 2.08 5.37 14.54
C PRO A 79 2.33 6.87 14.30
N GLY A 80 3.22 7.48 15.10
CA GLY A 80 3.45 8.94 15.05
C GLY A 80 3.82 9.49 13.66
N TRP A 81 4.49 8.70 12.82
CA TRP A 81 4.83 9.12 11.45
C TRP A 81 3.61 9.15 10.51
N MET A 82 2.51 8.48 10.84
CA MET A 82 1.24 8.50 10.08
C MET A 82 0.28 9.58 10.55
N GLN A 83 0.49 10.12 11.75
CA GLN A 83 -0.34 11.20 12.28
C GLN A 83 -0.16 12.45 11.41
N LYS A 84 -1.27 13.15 11.13
CA LYS A 84 -1.19 14.46 10.48
C LYS A 84 -0.46 15.41 11.43
N GLU A 85 0.43 16.23 10.86
CA GLU A 85 1.07 17.30 11.62
C GLU A 85 -0.03 18.18 12.23
N GLN A 86 -0.09 18.23 13.56
CA GLN A 86 -0.97 19.16 14.24
C GLN A 86 -0.43 20.56 13.99
N SER A 87 -1.18 21.36 13.23
CA SER A 87 -0.87 22.78 13.06
C SER A 87 -0.81 23.42 14.45
N ALA A 88 0.38 23.88 14.85
CA ALA A 88 0.57 24.76 16.00
C ALA A 88 0.00 26.16 15.73
#